data_AF-A0A8X8W6G7-F1
#
_entry.id   AF-A0A8X8W6G7-F1
#
_cell.length_a   1.000
_cell.length_b   1.000
_cell.length_c   1.000
_cell.angle_alpha   90.00
_cell.angle_beta   90.00
_cell.angle_gamma   90.00
#
_symmetry.space_group_name_H-M   'P 1'
#
loop_
_entity.id
_entity.type
_entity.pdbx_description
1 polymer ?
#
loop_
_entity_poly.entity_id
_entity_poly.type
_entity_poly.pdbx_seq_one_letter_code
_entity_poly.pdbx_strand_id
1 'polypeptide(L)'
;MPKQRWRNSFKSFIDPSEDEQLRGIKTEIDGNVQKIVNFLKEKDGDDRKDEVADLIQDFHKQYDSLYARYDHLSGKLRNKFRAKSGKDSASSSSDSSDSDDFLAKSLAAAADEKEALHKEYLCCGVERLNVDVSLLRDENAQLQSTNSEMEKVLAEKESEISKFGERESESSARIVALAADVNNLREQLGHTSDQKSEAERVIEKQRGEMSEALIQIENLKEELSLAENRNTELGHKIVEQEREMEEHRDELLRLSEEHTQLEVRFRDCHERLVISEKRTEEISDQFRGSMTVKNQDIDQLEETIEDLKAELEIKEDELSSLVENMRATEVKQRLSGQKLRITEQVLSEKEEIHQKRVEKLQEEKELLEGRIASLAGIVSIYKEAQLSLVGEISEKMNETLNGIDTFSMKFEEDYGHLESRVYEIGNELKVVVNWITGNNAEKDEMKKEIGSLVERVLVLKEKVNEMEMIMQKNEEERKNLSETVRQHEEKAKELKMVIEERDGRLGELERKMNEKDSGMLSLSEEKREAIRQLCIWIDFHHDRYEDLKDMMLKKRGGTRQIAA
;
A
#
# COMPACT_ATOMS: atom_id res chain seq x y z
N MET A 1 -29.39 -90.31 -114.59
CA MET A 1 -30.28 -89.13 -114.79
C MET A 1 -30.45 -88.38 -113.46
N PRO A 2 -30.72 -87.07 -113.44
CA PRO A 2 -29.73 -86.15 -112.86
C PRO A 2 -30.22 -85.21 -111.76
N LYS A 3 -29.28 -84.55 -111.04
CA LYS A 3 -29.51 -83.28 -110.31
C LYS A 3 -28.22 -82.52 -109.90
N GLN A 4 -27.34 -82.20 -110.86
CA GLN A 4 -26.23 -81.24 -110.68
C GLN A 4 -26.39 -80.00 -111.58
N ARG A 5 -27.28 -79.09 -111.16
CA ARG A 5 -27.37 -77.71 -111.69
C ARG A 5 -28.18 -76.89 -110.67
N TRP A 6 -27.58 -75.87 -110.04
CA TRP A 6 -28.24 -74.71 -109.36
C TRP A 6 -27.32 -73.89 -108.41
N ARG A 7 -26.06 -74.28 -108.13
CA ARG A 7 -25.19 -73.52 -107.20
C ARG A 7 -24.43 -72.31 -107.81
N ASN A 8 -24.38 -72.16 -109.13
CA ASN A 8 -23.45 -71.22 -109.79
C ASN A 8 -24.06 -69.82 -110.12
N SER A 9 -25.32 -69.54 -109.77
CA SER A 9 -26.04 -68.36 -110.28
C SER A 9 -26.07 -67.12 -109.34
N PHE A 10 -25.54 -67.22 -108.12
CA PHE A 10 -25.59 -66.12 -107.14
C PHE A 10 -24.31 -65.27 -107.06
N LYS A 11 -23.20 -65.71 -107.68
CA LYS A 11 -21.89 -65.06 -107.57
C LYS A 11 -21.66 -63.89 -108.55
N SER A 12 -22.70 -63.46 -109.26
CA SER A 12 -22.66 -62.42 -110.30
C SER A 12 -23.68 -61.28 -110.04
N PHE A 13 -24.09 -61.09 -108.79
CA PHE A 13 -25.13 -60.13 -108.40
C PHE A 13 -24.67 -59.07 -107.39
N ILE A 14 -23.40 -59.09 -106.98
CA ILE A 14 -22.77 -58.09 -106.13
C ILE A 14 -21.83 -57.27 -107.03
N ASP A 15 -21.99 -55.95 -107.01
CA ASP A 15 -21.08 -55.03 -107.70
C ASP A 15 -19.79 -54.87 -106.87
N PRO A 16 -18.59 -55.09 -107.45
CA PRO A 16 -17.34 -54.94 -106.71
C PRO A 16 -17.19 -53.57 -106.02
N SER A 17 -17.76 -52.51 -106.59
CA SER A 17 -17.70 -51.17 -105.99
C SER A 17 -18.61 -51.01 -104.75
N GLU A 18 -19.65 -51.84 -104.58
CA GLU A 18 -20.44 -51.87 -103.34
C GLU A 18 -19.74 -52.73 -102.27
N ASP A 19 -19.06 -53.81 -102.67
CA ASP A 19 -18.29 -54.69 -101.77
C ASP A 19 -17.07 -53.98 -101.14
N GLU A 20 -16.41 -53.10 -101.89
CA GLU A 20 -15.34 -52.22 -101.38
C GLU A 20 -15.87 -51.21 -100.33
N GLN A 21 -17.04 -50.60 -100.57
CA GLN A 21 -17.68 -49.69 -99.61
C GLN A 21 -18.10 -50.42 -98.32
N LEU A 22 -18.63 -51.63 -98.45
CA LEU A 22 -18.99 -52.48 -97.31
C LEU A 22 -17.75 -52.89 -96.50
N ARG A 23 -16.60 -53.11 -97.16
CA ARG A 23 -15.30 -53.31 -96.49
C ARG A 23 -14.91 -52.10 -95.65
N GLY A 24 -14.95 -50.89 -96.23
CA GLY A 24 -14.60 -49.65 -95.55
C GLY A 24 -15.48 -49.36 -94.34
N ILE A 25 -16.81 -49.36 -94.54
CA ILE A 25 -17.80 -49.15 -93.48
C ILE A 25 -17.64 -50.20 -92.36
N LYS A 26 -17.38 -51.47 -92.71
CA LYS A 26 -17.10 -52.50 -91.71
C LYS A 26 -15.84 -52.18 -90.88
N THR A 27 -14.73 -51.77 -91.51
CA THR A 27 -13.51 -51.42 -90.76
C THR A 27 -13.66 -50.20 -89.87
N GLU A 28 -14.54 -49.26 -90.24
CA GLU A 28 -14.90 -48.09 -89.43
C GLU A 28 -15.78 -48.48 -88.23
N ILE A 29 -16.77 -49.35 -88.45
CA ILE A 29 -17.59 -50.00 -87.42
C ILE A 29 -16.71 -50.76 -86.43
N ASP A 30 -15.87 -51.70 -86.91
CA ASP A 30 -14.99 -52.51 -86.07
C ASP A 30 -14.02 -51.62 -85.26
N GLY A 31 -13.49 -50.56 -85.87
CA GLY A 31 -12.62 -49.57 -85.22
C GLY A 31 -13.34 -48.74 -84.13
N ASN A 32 -14.61 -48.41 -84.32
CA ASN A 32 -15.40 -47.67 -83.34
C ASN A 32 -15.89 -48.59 -82.20
N VAL A 33 -16.24 -49.86 -82.47
CA VAL A 33 -16.45 -50.87 -81.39
C VAL A 33 -15.20 -50.98 -80.53
N GLN A 34 -14.01 -51.06 -81.15
CA GLN A 34 -12.76 -51.20 -80.40
C GLN A 34 -12.48 -49.98 -79.48
N LYS A 35 -12.86 -48.76 -79.88
CA LYS A 35 -12.81 -47.58 -79.01
C LYS A 35 -13.78 -47.68 -77.83
N ILE A 36 -15.05 -48.05 -78.08
CA ILE A 36 -16.06 -48.23 -77.02
C ILE A 36 -15.62 -49.29 -76.01
N VAL A 37 -15.08 -50.42 -76.49
CA VAL A 37 -14.53 -51.50 -75.65
C VAL A 37 -13.31 -51.06 -74.83
N ASN A 38 -12.53 -50.09 -75.31
CA ASN A 38 -11.42 -49.51 -74.54
C ASN A 38 -11.92 -48.49 -73.50
N PHE A 39 -12.86 -47.61 -73.85
CA PHE A 39 -13.46 -46.66 -72.89
C PHE A 39 -14.22 -47.37 -71.76
N LEU A 40 -14.80 -48.55 -72.01
CA LEU A 40 -15.42 -49.40 -70.98
C LEU A 40 -14.41 -50.20 -70.12
N LYS A 41 -13.10 -50.12 -70.40
CA LYS A 41 -12.04 -50.82 -69.65
C LYS A 41 -11.21 -49.92 -68.74
N GLU A 42 -11.13 -48.62 -69.03
CA GLU A 42 -10.61 -47.65 -68.07
C GLU A 42 -11.67 -47.35 -67.00
N LYS A 43 -11.31 -47.48 -65.72
CA LYS A 43 -12.21 -47.10 -64.63
C LYS A 43 -12.19 -45.59 -64.37
N ASP A 44 -13.31 -45.15 -63.82
CA ASP A 44 -13.58 -43.87 -63.16
C ASP A 44 -13.64 -42.61 -64.06
N GLY A 45 -14.48 -41.65 -63.63
CA GLY A 45 -14.86 -40.44 -64.37
C GLY A 45 -16.30 -40.49 -64.89
N ASP A 46 -17.24 -39.89 -64.15
CA ASP A 46 -18.67 -39.87 -64.49
C ASP A 46 -18.97 -39.04 -65.76
N ASP A 47 -18.11 -38.04 -66.01
CA ASP A 47 -18.18 -37.09 -67.13
C ASP A 47 -18.06 -37.74 -68.52
N ARG A 48 -17.59 -39.00 -68.61
CA ARG A 48 -17.41 -39.73 -69.88
C ARG A 48 -18.68 -40.42 -70.41
N LYS A 49 -19.82 -40.33 -69.70
CA LYS A 49 -21.08 -40.95 -70.12
C LYS A 49 -21.67 -40.33 -71.39
N ASP A 50 -21.60 -39.01 -71.54
CA ASP A 50 -22.23 -38.31 -72.67
C ASP A 50 -21.47 -38.57 -73.98
N GLU A 51 -20.13 -38.59 -73.97
CA GLU A 51 -19.31 -38.98 -75.14
C GLU A 51 -19.59 -40.42 -75.60
N VAL A 52 -19.83 -41.34 -74.65
CA VAL A 52 -20.22 -42.73 -74.96
C VAL A 52 -21.66 -42.81 -75.49
N ALA A 53 -22.58 -41.97 -74.99
CA ALA A 53 -23.94 -41.88 -75.50
C ALA A 53 -24.00 -41.35 -76.94
N ASP A 54 -23.20 -40.33 -77.27
CA ASP A 54 -23.07 -39.80 -78.62
C ASP A 54 -22.46 -40.86 -79.58
N LEU A 55 -21.42 -41.59 -79.17
CA LEU A 55 -20.86 -42.68 -79.97
C LEU A 55 -21.88 -43.81 -80.22
N ILE A 56 -22.73 -44.14 -79.24
CA ILE A 56 -23.83 -45.11 -79.40
C ILE A 56 -24.91 -44.56 -80.34
N GLN A 57 -25.22 -43.26 -80.28
CA GLN A 57 -26.21 -42.64 -81.17
C GLN A 57 -25.73 -42.59 -82.62
N ASP A 58 -24.45 -42.29 -82.87
CA ASP A 58 -23.86 -42.37 -84.22
C ASP A 58 -23.77 -43.81 -84.72
N PHE A 59 -23.51 -44.78 -83.84
CA PHE A 59 -23.64 -46.20 -84.18
C PHE A 59 -25.05 -46.55 -84.67
N HIS A 60 -26.08 -46.01 -84.01
CA HIS A 60 -27.48 -46.18 -84.42
C HIS A 60 -27.75 -45.53 -85.78
N LYS A 61 -27.29 -44.29 -86.02
CA LYS A 61 -27.44 -43.61 -87.33
C LYS A 61 -26.77 -44.41 -88.47
N GLN A 62 -25.61 -45.02 -88.22
CA GLN A 62 -24.94 -45.88 -89.19
C GLN A 62 -25.68 -47.21 -89.41
N TYR A 63 -26.22 -47.82 -88.35
CA TYR A 63 -27.06 -49.02 -88.45
C TYR A 63 -28.34 -48.77 -89.25
N ASP A 64 -29.04 -47.67 -88.98
CA ASP A 64 -30.26 -47.28 -89.71
C ASP A 64 -29.96 -46.98 -91.19
N SER A 65 -28.81 -46.36 -91.48
CA SER A 65 -28.31 -46.13 -92.84
C SER A 65 -28.01 -47.43 -93.59
N LEU A 66 -27.49 -48.45 -92.89
CA LEU A 66 -27.27 -49.78 -93.44
C LEU A 66 -28.60 -50.51 -93.70
N TYR A 67 -29.58 -50.38 -92.79
CA TYR A 67 -30.92 -50.96 -92.94
C TYR A 67 -31.67 -50.34 -94.13
N ALA A 68 -31.56 -49.02 -94.32
CA ALA A 68 -32.11 -48.33 -95.50
C ALA A 68 -31.50 -48.82 -96.83
N ARG A 69 -30.19 -49.17 -96.85
CA ARG A 69 -29.57 -49.85 -98.01
C ARG A 69 -30.06 -51.29 -98.16
N TYR A 70 -30.27 -52.03 -97.07
CA TYR A 70 -30.83 -53.39 -97.13
C TYR A 70 -32.24 -53.39 -97.73
N ASP A 71 -33.10 -52.43 -97.36
CA ASP A 71 -34.43 -52.30 -97.97
C ASP A 71 -34.38 -51.83 -99.42
N HIS A 72 -33.38 -51.07 -99.82
CA HIS A 72 -33.15 -50.76 -101.24
C HIS A 72 -32.75 -52.03 -102.04
N LEU A 73 -31.97 -52.95 -101.45
CA LEU A 73 -31.69 -54.27 -102.04
C LEU A 73 -32.93 -55.19 -102.02
N SER A 74 -33.69 -55.22 -100.93
CA SER A 74 -34.92 -56.01 -100.78
C SER A 74 -35.98 -55.58 -101.81
N GLY A 75 -36.10 -54.27 -102.05
CA GLY A 75 -36.89 -53.67 -103.12
C GLY A 75 -36.39 -54.00 -104.53
N LYS A 76 -35.06 -53.91 -104.78
CA LYS A 76 -34.44 -54.34 -106.06
C LYS A 76 -34.71 -55.81 -106.36
N LEU A 77 -34.78 -56.68 -105.35
CA LEU A 77 -35.13 -58.10 -105.51
C LEU A 77 -36.63 -58.28 -105.80
N ARG A 78 -37.50 -57.63 -105.02
CA ARG A 78 -38.97 -57.70 -105.14
C ARG A 78 -39.48 -57.20 -106.51
N ASN A 79 -38.82 -56.19 -107.08
CA ASN A 79 -39.16 -55.63 -108.39
C ASN A 79 -38.70 -56.47 -109.59
N LYS A 80 -38.01 -57.61 -109.40
CA LYS A 80 -37.61 -58.53 -110.50
C LYS A 80 -38.46 -59.81 -110.61
N PHE A 81 -39.48 -60.00 -109.77
CA PHE A 81 -40.39 -61.16 -109.83
C PHE A 81 -41.88 -60.79 -109.94
N ARG A 82 -42.24 -59.96 -110.94
CA ARG A 82 -43.63 -59.83 -111.42
C ARG A 82 -43.72 -59.65 -112.94
N ALA A 83 -44.03 -60.73 -113.66
CA ALA A 83 -44.44 -60.67 -115.07
C ALA A 83 -45.37 -61.85 -115.47
N LYS A 84 -46.67 -61.56 -115.58
CA LYS A 84 -47.78 -62.36 -116.16
C LYS A 84 -48.19 -63.70 -115.51
N SER A 85 -49.48 -64.00 -115.62
CA SER A 85 -50.19 -65.20 -115.10
C SER A 85 -51.41 -65.54 -115.97
N GLY A 86 -51.83 -66.83 -115.97
CA GLY A 86 -53.05 -67.37 -116.64
C GLY A 86 -52.83 -68.17 -117.94
N LYS A 87 -53.67 -69.15 -118.39
CA LYS A 87 -54.89 -69.77 -117.80
C LYS A 87 -55.41 -71.07 -118.56
N ASP A 88 -55.64 -72.22 -117.87
CA ASP A 88 -56.56 -73.45 -118.02
C ASP A 88 -56.67 -74.46 -119.29
N SER A 89 -56.88 -75.85 -119.12
CA SER A 89 -57.57 -77.00 -119.95
C SER A 89 -56.91 -78.39 -120.57
N ALA A 90 -57.62 -79.55 -121.00
CA ALA A 90 -57.43 -81.15 -120.99
C ALA A 90 -57.40 -82.27 -122.28
N SER A 91 -57.43 -83.74 -122.26
CA SER A 91 -57.44 -84.98 -123.36
C SER A 91 -57.67 -86.64 -122.99
N SER A 92 -57.68 -87.99 -123.57
CA SER A 92 -57.52 -89.11 -124.78
C SER A 92 -57.99 -90.75 -124.54
N SER A 93 -57.95 -92.08 -125.16
CA SER A 93 -57.77 -93.11 -126.43
C SER A 93 -57.90 -94.84 -126.35
N SER A 94 -58.04 -95.87 -127.38
CA SER A 94 -58.15 -97.52 -127.34
C SER A 94 -58.24 -98.68 -128.62
N ASP A 95 -58.20 -100.14 -128.57
CA ASP A 95 -57.97 -101.36 -129.65
C ASP A 95 -58.54 -103.01 -129.65
N SER A 96 -58.38 -104.09 -130.63
CA SER A 96 -58.82 -105.70 -130.68
C SER A 96 -58.53 -106.92 -131.87
N SER A 97 -58.86 -108.36 -131.87
CA SER A 97 -58.66 -109.65 -132.90
C SER A 97 -59.41 -111.20 -132.76
N ASP A 98 -59.46 -112.55 -133.32
CA ASP A 98 -58.97 -113.77 -134.34
C ASP A 98 -59.79 -115.29 -134.61
N SER A 99 -59.48 -116.44 -135.47
CA SER A 99 -60.12 -117.96 -135.74
C SER A 99 -59.42 -119.23 -136.68
N ASP A 100 -59.66 -120.57 -137.23
CA ASP A 100 -60.57 -121.92 -137.59
C ASP A 100 -59.83 -123.38 -138.19
N ASP A 101 -60.12 -124.71 -138.74
CA ASP A 101 -61.04 -126.05 -139.07
C ASP A 101 -60.31 -127.53 -139.59
N PHE A 102 -60.56 -128.85 -140.18
CA PHE A 102 -61.47 -129.93 -141.02
C PHE A 102 -61.21 -131.64 -141.12
N LEU A 103 -61.91 -132.70 -141.86
CA LEU A 103 -61.78 -134.34 -141.96
C LEU A 103 -62.35 -135.46 -143.16
N ALA A 104 -62.13 -136.90 -143.29
CA ALA A 104 -62.67 -138.08 -144.34
C ALA A 104 -62.48 -139.79 -144.30
N LYS A 105 -63.06 -140.85 -145.16
CA LYS A 105 -62.85 -142.49 -145.34
C LYS A 105 -63.66 -143.63 -146.35
N SER A 106 -63.34 -145.01 -146.71
CA SER A 106 -64.14 -146.27 -147.46
C SER A 106 -63.58 -147.83 -147.92
N LEU A 107 -64.30 -149.03 -148.37
CA LEU A 107 -63.95 -150.48 -149.11
C LEU A 107 -65.01 -151.83 -149.23
N ALA A 108 -65.08 -153.21 -149.76
CA ALA A 108 -64.66 -154.38 -150.82
C ALA A 108 -65.32 -155.99 -150.89
N ALA A 109 -65.24 -157.05 -151.91
CA ALA A 109 -65.73 -158.62 -152.04
C ALA A 109 -65.48 -159.66 -153.40
N ALA A 110 -65.77 -161.02 -153.87
CA ALA A 110 -66.10 -162.61 -153.65
C ALA A 110 -66.28 -163.80 -154.91
N ALA A 111 -66.31 -165.26 -154.88
CA ALA A 111 -66.52 -166.44 -156.03
C ALA A 111 -66.67 -168.17 -155.86
N ASP A 112 -66.95 -169.21 -156.86
CA ASP A 112 -67.15 -170.86 -156.82
C ASP A 112 -67.31 -172.03 -158.09
N GLU A 113 -67.38 -173.49 -158.02
CA GLU A 113 -67.97 -174.83 -158.84
C GLU A 113 -67.36 -176.21 -159.72
N LYS A 114 -67.96 -177.54 -159.77
CA LYS A 114 -68.17 -178.96 -160.64
C LYS A 114 -67.25 -180.28 -161.21
N GLU A 115 -67.44 -181.61 -161.81
CA GLU A 115 -68.37 -182.90 -162.27
C GLU A 115 -67.76 -184.38 -162.96
N ALA A 116 -68.36 -185.71 -163.18
CA ALA A 116 -67.84 -187.11 -163.93
C ALA A 116 -68.62 -188.62 -164.24
N LEU A 117 -68.25 -189.77 -165.08
CA LEU A 117 -68.84 -191.30 -165.30
C LEU A 117 -68.39 -192.61 -166.38
N HIS A 118 -68.72 -194.03 -166.33
CA HIS A 118 -68.96 -195.29 -167.40
C HIS A 118 -68.51 -196.97 -167.43
N LYS A 119 -68.85 -198.06 -168.38
CA LYS A 119 -68.63 -199.68 -168.48
C LYS A 119 -68.10 -200.54 -169.79
N GLU A 120 -66.88 -201.19 -169.84
CA GLU A 120 -66.39 -202.54 -170.42
C GLU A 120 -64.80 -202.69 -170.34
N TYR A 121 -64.20 -203.90 -170.36
CA TYR A 121 -62.76 -204.27 -170.55
C TYR A 121 -61.63 -203.56 -169.73
N LEU A 122 -61.74 -203.56 -168.41
CA LEU A 122 -60.74 -204.08 -167.43
C LEU A 122 -59.20 -203.93 -167.64
N CYS A 123 -58.65 -203.00 -168.43
CA CYS A 123 -57.18 -203.01 -168.71
C CYS A 123 -56.41 -201.66 -168.74
N CYS A 124 -57.01 -200.52 -169.10
CA CYS A 124 -56.22 -199.30 -169.42
C CYS A 124 -56.68 -198.00 -168.69
N GLY A 125 -57.36 -198.11 -167.55
CA GLY A 125 -57.90 -196.94 -166.82
C GLY A 125 -57.04 -196.41 -165.66
N VAL A 126 -56.33 -197.30 -164.96
CA VAL A 126 -55.69 -196.99 -163.65
C VAL A 126 -54.55 -195.98 -163.76
N GLU A 127 -53.82 -195.99 -164.88
CA GLU A 127 -52.59 -195.23 -165.08
C GLU A 127 -52.80 -193.71 -165.00
N ARG A 128 -53.98 -193.20 -165.36
CA ARG A 128 -54.24 -191.75 -165.41
C ARG A 128 -54.48 -191.15 -164.03
N LEU A 129 -55.28 -191.82 -163.18
CA LEU A 129 -55.51 -191.41 -161.78
C LEU A 129 -54.22 -191.43 -160.94
N ASN A 130 -53.24 -192.26 -161.29
CA ASN A 130 -51.95 -192.31 -160.61
C ASN A 130 -51.10 -191.02 -160.84
N VAL A 131 -51.34 -190.28 -161.93
CA VAL A 131 -50.66 -189.01 -162.22
C VAL A 131 -51.23 -187.88 -161.37
N ASP A 132 -52.56 -187.73 -161.32
CA ASP A 132 -53.20 -186.66 -160.55
C ASP A 132 -52.88 -186.77 -159.04
N VAL A 133 -52.82 -187.99 -158.51
CA VAL A 133 -52.40 -188.29 -157.12
C VAL A 133 -50.92 -187.98 -156.88
N SER A 134 -50.06 -187.98 -157.91
CA SER A 134 -48.66 -187.56 -157.78
C SER A 134 -48.53 -186.03 -157.72
N LEU A 135 -49.22 -185.30 -158.59
CA LEU A 135 -49.18 -183.83 -158.61
C LEU A 135 -49.71 -183.23 -157.30
N LEU A 136 -50.84 -183.73 -156.79
CA LEU A 136 -51.40 -183.30 -155.50
C LEU A 136 -50.50 -183.66 -154.31
N ARG A 137 -49.66 -184.68 -154.42
CA ARG A 137 -48.67 -185.02 -153.38
C ARG A 137 -47.52 -184.02 -153.37
N ASP A 138 -47.01 -183.65 -154.55
CA ASP A 138 -45.92 -182.69 -154.69
C ASP A 138 -46.36 -181.27 -154.29
N GLU A 139 -47.58 -180.87 -154.63
CA GLU A 139 -48.17 -179.59 -154.22
C GLU A 139 -48.39 -179.51 -152.70
N ASN A 140 -48.89 -180.59 -152.08
CA ASN A 140 -49.02 -180.67 -150.62
C ASN A 140 -47.64 -180.71 -149.91
N ALA A 141 -46.61 -181.30 -150.52
CA ALA A 141 -45.24 -181.26 -150.01
C ALA A 141 -44.63 -179.84 -150.10
N GLN A 142 -44.92 -179.08 -151.16
CA GLN A 142 -44.55 -177.66 -151.25
C GLN A 142 -45.27 -176.84 -150.17
N LEU A 143 -46.58 -177.04 -149.97
CA LEU A 143 -47.33 -176.36 -148.89
C LEU A 143 -46.75 -176.69 -147.51
N GLN A 144 -46.41 -177.94 -147.22
CA GLN A 144 -45.72 -178.32 -145.97
C GLN A 144 -44.35 -177.63 -145.82
N SER A 145 -43.57 -177.51 -146.90
CA SER A 145 -42.32 -176.74 -146.88
C SER A 145 -42.56 -175.27 -146.54
N THR A 146 -43.52 -174.61 -147.20
CA THR A 146 -43.84 -173.20 -146.94
C THR A 146 -44.43 -172.97 -145.53
N ASN A 147 -45.19 -173.92 -144.99
CA ASN A 147 -45.64 -173.86 -143.59
C ASN A 147 -44.45 -173.97 -142.62
N SER A 148 -43.49 -174.87 -142.86
CA SER A 148 -42.30 -174.98 -142.02
C SER A 148 -41.44 -173.71 -142.05
N GLU A 149 -41.34 -173.05 -143.21
CA GLU A 149 -40.68 -171.74 -143.33
C GLU A 149 -41.47 -170.63 -142.62
N MET A 150 -42.81 -170.61 -142.74
CA MET A 150 -43.68 -169.66 -142.05
C MET A 150 -43.65 -169.82 -140.53
N GLU A 151 -43.69 -171.05 -140.01
CA GLU A 151 -43.53 -171.38 -138.58
C GLU A 151 -42.16 -170.92 -138.06
N LYS A 152 -41.09 -171.12 -138.85
CA LYS A 152 -39.74 -170.66 -138.51
C LYS A 152 -39.66 -169.13 -138.47
N VAL A 153 -40.24 -168.44 -139.45
CA VAL A 153 -40.29 -166.97 -139.49
C VAL A 153 -41.14 -166.41 -138.34
N LEU A 154 -42.24 -167.07 -137.98
CA LEU A 154 -43.03 -166.71 -136.79
C LEU A 154 -42.20 -166.87 -135.51
N ALA A 155 -41.53 -168.00 -135.29
CA ALA A 155 -40.67 -168.20 -134.13
C ALA A 155 -39.50 -167.18 -134.07
N GLU A 156 -38.90 -166.83 -135.21
CA GLU A 156 -37.90 -165.77 -135.30
C GLU A 156 -38.49 -164.41 -134.90
N LYS A 157 -39.69 -164.06 -135.38
CA LYS A 157 -40.39 -162.80 -135.07
C LYS A 157 -40.91 -162.72 -133.63
N GLU A 158 -41.41 -163.81 -133.06
CA GLU A 158 -41.72 -163.89 -131.63
C GLU A 158 -40.45 -163.67 -130.78
N SER A 159 -39.30 -164.21 -131.21
CA SER A 159 -38.02 -163.95 -130.54
C SER A 159 -37.57 -162.49 -130.67
N GLU A 160 -37.87 -161.80 -131.78
CA GLU A 160 -37.59 -160.36 -131.94
C GLU A 160 -38.52 -159.51 -131.08
N ILE A 161 -39.82 -159.85 -131.02
CA ILE A 161 -40.82 -159.17 -130.19
C ILE A 161 -40.47 -159.33 -128.71
N SER A 162 -40.04 -160.52 -128.27
CA SER A 162 -39.54 -160.74 -126.89
C SER A 162 -38.35 -159.84 -126.58
N LYS A 163 -37.34 -159.80 -127.45
CA LYS A 163 -36.15 -158.92 -127.31
C LYS A 163 -36.52 -157.43 -127.39
N PHE A 164 -37.59 -157.07 -128.08
CA PHE A 164 -38.10 -155.70 -128.11
C PHE A 164 -38.79 -155.35 -126.79
N GLY A 165 -39.65 -156.22 -126.26
CA GLY A 165 -40.29 -156.04 -124.95
C GLY A 165 -39.27 -156.00 -123.79
N GLU A 166 -38.19 -156.77 -123.86
CA GLU A 166 -37.05 -156.66 -122.94
C GLU A 166 -36.40 -155.27 -122.99
N ARG A 167 -36.14 -154.73 -124.19
CA ARG A 167 -35.59 -153.36 -124.34
C ARG A 167 -36.60 -152.27 -123.96
N GLU A 168 -37.87 -152.46 -124.25
CA GLU A 168 -38.95 -151.52 -123.91
C GLU A 168 -39.13 -151.43 -122.39
N SER A 169 -39.15 -152.57 -121.70
CA SER A 169 -39.18 -152.64 -120.23
C SER A 169 -37.87 -152.13 -119.60
N GLU A 170 -36.69 -152.40 -120.17
CA GLU A 170 -35.43 -151.80 -119.71
C GLU A 170 -35.43 -150.28 -119.90
N SER A 171 -35.91 -149.77 -121.03
CA SER A 171 -36.00 -148.33 -121.30
C SER A 171 -37.03 -147.64 -120.39
N SER A 172 -38.15 -148.32 -120.10
CA SER A 172 -39.16 -147.85 -119.15
C SER A 172 -38.61 -147.83 -117.72
N ALA A 173 -37.84 -148.84 -117.32
CA ALA A 173 -37.14 -148.86 -116.03
C ALA A 173 -36.11 -147.72 -115.92
N ARG A 174 -35.36 -147.43 -117.00
CA ARG A 174 -34.45 -146.27 -117.08
C ARG A 174 -35.20 -144.93 -117.00
N ILE A 175 -36.38 -144.80 -117.61
CA ILE A 175 -37.23 -143.60 -117.51
C ILE A 175 -37.78 -143.44 -116.09
N VAL A 176 -38.23 -144.52 -115.45
CA VAL A 176 -38.70 -144.49 -114.05
C VAL A 176 -37.56 -144.13 -113.09
N ALA A 177 -36.36 -144.65 -113.30
CA ALA A 177 -35.17 -144.27 -112.53
C ALA A 177 -34.83 -142.78 -112.70
N LEU A 178 -34.75 -142.28 -113.95
CA LEU A 178 -34.50 -140.86 -114.21
C LEU A 178 -35.61 -139.94 -113.69
N ALA A 179 -36.87 -140.39 -113.68
CA ALA A 179 -37.97 -139.65 -113.07
C ALA A 179 -37.84 -139.60 -111.53
N ALA A 180 -37.37 -140.67 -110.90
CA ALA A 180 -37.05 -140.69 -109.48
C ALA A 180 -35.86 -139.75 -109.16
N ASP A 181 -34.80 -139.77 -109.97
CA ASP A 181 -33.66 -138.84 -109.84
C ASP A 181 -34.08 -137.38 -110.01
N VAL A 182 -34.93 -137.06 -111.00
CA VAL A 182 -35.47 -135.71 -111.20
C VAL A 182 -36.35 -135.27 -110.03
N ASN A 183 -37.16 -136.16 -109.46
CA ASN A 183 -37.95 -135.85 -108.27
C ASN A 183 -37.05 -135.62 -107.03
N ASN A 184 -36.03 -136.45 -106.83
CA ASN A 184 -35.05 -136.30 -105.75
C ASN A 184 -34.26 -134.98 -105.88
N LEU A 185 -33.78 -134.63 -107.09
CA LEU A 185 -33.15 -133.34 -107.37
C LEU A 185 -34.11 -132.15 -107.17
N ARG A 186 -35.41 -132.33 -107.45
CA ARG A 186 -36.45 -131.32 -107.20
C ARG A 186 -36.73 -131.13 -105.71
N GLU A 187 -36.72 -132.20 -104.92
CA GLU A 187 -36.81 -132.16 -103.46
C GLU A 187 -35.55 -131.52 -102.84
N GLN A 188 -34.36 -131.82 -103.36
CA GLN A 188 -33.12 -131.14 -102.97
C GLN A 188 -33.13 -129.64 -103.34
N LEU A 189 -33.67 -129.27 -104.50
CA LEU A 189 -33.89 -127.86 -104.88
C LEU A 189 -34.91 -127.16 -103.97
N GLY A 190 -35.98 -127.86 -103.57
CA GLY A 190 -36.91 -127.37 -102.55
C GLY A 190 -36.20 -127.12 -101.23
N HIS A 191 -35.54 -128.14 -100.68
CA HIS A 191 -34.83 -128.06 -99.40
C HIS A 191 -33.74 -126.98 -99.38
N THR A 192 -32.96 -126.84 -100.46
CA THR A 192 -31.94 -125.77 -100.56
C THR A 192 -32.54 -124.39 -100.77
N SER A 193 -33.71 -124.28 -101.43
CA SER A 193 -34.48 -123.02 -101.49
C SER A 193 -35.05 -122.63 -100.13
N ASP A 194 -35.57 -123.60 -99.36
CA ASP A 194 -36.09 -123.37 -98.01
C ASP A 194 -34.97 -122.98 -97.03
N GLN A 195 -33.84 -123.70 -97.06
CA GLN A 195 -32.62 -123.34 -96.32
C GLN A 195 -32.14 -121.93 -96.69
N LYS A 196 -32.15 -121.56 -97.98
CA LYS A 196 -31.79 -120.22 -98.44
C LYS A 196 -32.76 -119.16 -97.89
N SER A 197 -34.07 -119.39 -97.98
CA SER A 197 -35.08 -118.45 -97.48
C SER A 197 -34.99 -118.28 -95.96
N GLU A 198 -34.66 -119.33 -95.21
CA GLU A 198 -34.45 -119.26 -93.76
C GLU A 198 -33.15 -118.52 -93.43
N ALA A 199 -32.06 -118.76 -94.16
CA ALA A 199 -30.81 -118.02 -94.00
C ALA A 199 -30.99 -116.52 -94.32
N GLU A 200 -31.72 -116.18 -95.37
CA GLU A 200 -32.07 -114.78 -95.71
C GLU A 200 -32.93 -114.13 -94.61
N ARG A 201 -33.89 -114.88 -94.02
CA ARG A 201 -34.70 -114.42 -92.88
C ARG A 201 -33.85 -114.19 -91.61
N VAL A 202 -32.87 -115.06 -91.35
CA VAL A 202 -31.91 -114.89 -90.24
C VAL A 202 -31.00 -113.69 -90.46
N ILE A 203 -30.49 -113.47 -91.68
CA ILE A 203 -29.67 -112.29 -92.04
C ILE A 203 -30.48 -111.00 -91.93
N GLU A 204 -31.75 -111.00 -92.35
CA GLU A 204 -32.66 -109.86 -92.18
C GLU A 204 -32.84 -109.51 -90.69
N LYS A 205 -33.14 -110.52 -89.85
CA LYS A 205 -33.26 -110.37 -88.40
C LYS A 205 -31.97 -109.82 -87.78
N GLN A 206 -30.82 -110.43 -88.10
CA GLN A 206 -29.52 -110.01 -87.59
C GLN A 206 -29.16 -108.58 -88.01
N ARG A 207 -29.53 -108.15 -89.23
CA ARG A 207 -29.33 -106.76 -89.69
C ARG A 207 -30.20 -105.78 -88.90
N GLY A 208 -31.43 -106.17 -88.55
CA GLY A 208 -32.28 -105.42 -87.62
C GLY A 208 -31.63 -105.25 -86.25
N GLU A 209 -31.27 -106.37 -85.62
CA GLU A 209 -30.59 -106.41 -84.30
C GLU A 209 -29.28 -105.60 -84.30
N MET A 210 -28.47 -105.67 -85.37
CA MET A 210 -27.28 -104.84 -85.54
C MET A 210 -27.60 -103.34 -85.67
N SER A 211 -28.69 -102.97 -86.34
CA SER A 211 -29.09 -101.56 -86.47
C SER A 211 -29.57 -100.97 -85.14
N GLU A 212 -30.30 -101.74 -84.34
CA GLU A 212 -30.71 -101.36 -82.99
C GLU A 212 -29.49 -101.23 -82.07
N ALA A 213 -28.54 -102.17 -82.14
CA ALA A 213 -27.28 -102.09 -81.40
C ALA A 213 -26.43 -100.86 -81.79
N LEU A 214 -26.38 -100.49 -83.08
CA LEU A 214 -25.69 -99.28 -83.53
C LEU A 214 -26.35 -98.00 -83.00
N ILE A 215 -27.68 -97.93 -82.96
CA ILE A 215 -28.41 -96.80 -82.36
C ILE A 215 -28.12 -96.72 -80.84
N GLN A 216 -28.11 -97.86 -80.14
CA GLN A 216 -27.74 -97.90 -78.71
C GLN A 216 -26.30 -97.43 -78.47
N ILE A 217 -25.35 -97.82 -79.33
CA ILE A 217 -23.94 -97.39 -79.25
C ILE A 217 -23.80 -95.87 -79.47
N GLU A 218 -24.52 -95.30 -80.45
CA GLU A 218 -24.47 -93.86 -80.71
C GLU A 218 -25.11 -93.07 -79.54
N ASN A 219 -26.25 -93.51 -79.02
CA ASN A 219 -26.88 -92.90 -77.83
C ASN A 219 -25.96 -92.94 -76.60
N LEU A 220 -25.37 -94.10 -76.29
CA LEU A 220 -24.43 -94.25 -75.16
C LEU A 220 -23.18 -93.39 -75.33
N LYS A 221 -22.73 -93.16 -76.56
CA LYS A 221 -21.60 -92.28 -76.89
C LYS A 221 -21.96 -90.80 -76.73
N GLU A 222 -23.18 -90.39 -77.05
CA GLU A 222 -23.68 -89.04 -76.72
C GLU A 222 -23.79 -88.84 -75.20
N GLU A 223 -24.34 -89.82 -74.46
CA GLU A 223 -24.39 -89.79 -72.99
C GLU A 223 -22.99 -89.72 -72.36
N LEU A 224 -22.03 -90.50 -72.88
CA LEU A 224 -20.65 -90.50 -72.40
C LEU A 224 -19.96 -89.15 -72.69
N SER A 225 -20.15 -88.55 -73.86
CA SER A 225 -19.66 -87.19 -74.15
C SER A 225 -20.30 -86.14 -73.23
N LEU A 226 -21.59 -86.27 -72.94
CA LEU A 226 -22.29 -85.41 -71.97
C LEU A 226 -21.85 -85.64 -70.51
N ALA A 227 -21.26 -86.80 -70.19
CA ALA A 227 -20.61 -87.07 -68.91
C ALA A 227 -19.18 -86.49 -68.86
N GLU A 228 -18.39 -86.63 -69.93
CA GLU A 228 -17.06 -86.02 -70.07
C GLU A 228 -17.12 -84.49 -69.95
N ASN A 229 -18.06 -83.84 -70.64
CA ASN A 229 -18.27 -82.40 -70.56
C ASN A 229 -18.66 -81.95 -69.13
N ARG A 230 -19.49 -82.73 -68.42
CA ARG A 230 -19.79 -82.44 -67.00
C ARG A 230 -18.58 -82.65 -66.09
N ASN A 231 -17.77 -83.67 -66.34
CA ASN A 231 -16.55 -83.94 -65.57
C ASN A 231 -15.49 -82.85 -65.78
N THR A 232 -15.35 -82.29 -66.99
CA THR A 232 -14.46 -81.13 -67.22
C THR A 232 -14.99 -79.86 -66.56
N GLU A 233 -16.29 -79.56 -66.64
CA GLU A 233 -16.91 -78.46 -65.88
C GLU A 233 -16.71 -78.59 -64.36
N LEU A 234 -16.87 -79.79 -63.80
CA LEU A 234 -16.66 -80.05 -62.38
C LEU A 234 -15.18 -79.95 -62.01
N GLY A 235 -14.26 -80.45 -62.86
CA GLY A 235 -12.83 -80.28 -62.69
C GLY A 235 -12.41 -78.81 -62.67
N HIS A 236 -12.93 -77.98 -63.57
CA HIS A 236 -12.68 -76.54 -63.55
C HIS A 236 -13.22 -75.87 -62.28
N LYS A 237 -14.40 -76.26 -61.78
CA LYS A 237 -14.96 -75.73 -60.52
C LYS A 237 -14.13 -76.14 -59.30
N ILE A 238 -13.60 -77.36 -59.28
CA ILE A 238 -12.69 -77.82 -58.21
C ILE A 238 -11.39 -77.01 -58.22
N VAL A 239 -10.73 -76.87 -59.38
CA VAL A 239 -9.48 -76.10 -59.48
C VAL A 239 -9.68 -74.62 -59.10
N GLU A 240 -10.82 -74.03 -59.46
CA GLU A 240 -11.13 -72.65 -59.07
C GLU A 240 -11.34 -72.51 -57.54
N GLN A 241 -12.03 -73.47 -56.92
CA GLN A 241 -12.18 -73.51 -55.46
C GLN A 241 -10.86 -73.81 -54.73
N GLU A 242 -9.98 -74.63 -55.30
CA GLU A 242 -8.62 -74.84 -54.80
C GLU A 242 -7.79 -73.54 -54.86
N ARG A 243 -7.94 -72.75 -55.94
CA ARG A 243 -7.31 -71.43 -56.09
C ARG A 243 -7.81 -70.43 -55.04
N GLU A 244 -9.12 -70.29 -54.88
CA GLU A 244 -9.74 -69.41 -53.86
C GLU A 244 -9.31 -69.81 -52.42
N MET A 245 -9.25 -71.11 -52.13
CA MET A 245 -8.83 -71.61 -50.82
C MET A 245 -7.35 -71.39 -50.52
N GLU A 246 -6.47 -71.38 -51.53
CA GLU A 246 -5.06 -71.05 -51.35
C GLU A 246 -4.86 -69.54 -51.17
N GLU A 247 -5.56 -68.70 -51.93
CA GLU A 247 -5.54 -67.24 -51.73
C GLU A 247 -6.06 -66.86 -50.34
N HIS A 248 -7.07 -67.56 -49.81
CA HIS A 248 -7.51 -67.39 -48.42
C HIS A 248 -6.49 -67.90 -47.38
N ARG A 249 -5.61 -68.85 -47.71
CA ARG A 249 -4.48 -69.24 -46.84
C ARG A 249 -3.40 -68.16 -46.82
N ASP A 250 -3.03 -67.62 -47.98
CA ASP A 250 -2.03 -66.55 -48.07
C ASP A 250 -2.51 -65.27 -47.37
N GLU A 251 -3.80 -64.93 -47.49
CA GLU A 251 -4.43 -63.84 -46.73
C GLU A 251 -4.36 -64.08 -45.21
N LEU A 252 -4.64 -65.31 -44.74
CA LEU A 252 -4.51 -65.69 -43.32
C LEU A 252 -3.06 -65.68 -42.82
N LEU A 253 -2.09 -66.08 -43.65
CA LEU A 253 -0.67 -66.01 -43.34
C LEU A 253 -0.20 -64.56 -43.21
N ARG A 254 -0.55 -63.71 -44.18
CA ARG A 254 -0.27 -62.26 -44.15
C ARG A 254 -0.86 -61.59 -42.92
N LEU A 255 -2.12 -61.90 -42.58
CA LEU A 255 -2.81 -61.35 -41.41
C LEU A 255 -2.18 -61.85 -40.09
N SER A 256 -1.72 -63.10 -40.05
CA SER A 256 -0.98 -63.66 -38.91
C SER A 256 0.37 -62.97 -38.71
N GLU A 257 1.14 -62.76 -39.79
CA GLU A 257 2.39 -61.99 -39.74
C GLU A 257 2.14 -60.55 -39.25
N GLU A 258 1.13 -59.87 -39.77
CA GLU A 258 0.74 -58.53 -39.32
C GLU A 258 0.35 -58.51 -37.83
N HIS A 259 -0.38 -59.52 -37.33
CA HIS A 259 -0.68 -59.66 -35.91
C HIS A 259 0.59 -59.84 -35.07
N THR A 260 1.53 -60.70 -35.47
CA THR A 260 2.79 -60.90 -34.72
C THR A 260 3.66 -59.64 -34.71
N GLN A 261 3.69 -58.87 -35.80
CA GLN A 261 4.36 -57.58 -35.85
C GLN A 261 3.68 -56.56 -34.93
N LEU A 262 2.35 -56.54 -34.87
CA LEU A 262 1.58 -55.64 -34.01
C LEU A 262 1.79 -55.98 -32.52
N GLU A 263 1.81 -57.26 -32.17
CA GLU A 263 2.13 -57.80 -30.84
C GLU A 263 3.51 -57.32 -30.35
N VAL A 264 4.54 -57.39 -31.22
CA VAL A 264 5.89 -56.88 -30.92
C VAL A 264 5.86 -55.36 -30.74
N ARG A 265 5.19 -54.60 -31.62
CA ARG A 265 5.07 -53.13 -31.47
C ARG A 265 4.33 -52.73 -30.19
N PHE A 266 3.32 -53.49 -29.76
CA PHE A 266 2.65 -53.28 -28.48
C PHE A 266 3.57 -53.54 -27.29
N ARG A 267 4.38 -54.61 -27.33
CA ARG A 267 5.40 -54.90 -26.31
C ARG A 267 6.43 -53.78 -26.19
N ASP A 268 7.04 -53.38 -27.31
CA ASP A 268 7.98 -52.26 -27.36
C ASP A 268 7.35 -50.95 -26.86
N CYS A 269 6.07 -50.73 -27.13
CA CYS A 269 5.33 -49.55 -26.63
C CYS A 269 5.15 -49.62 -25.11
N HIS A 270 4.72 -50.77 -24.59
CA HIS A 270 4.52 -51.01 -23.16
C HIS A 270 5.83 -50.90 -22.37
N GLU A 271 6.94 -51.47 -22.85
CA GLU A 271 8.25 -51.34 -22.21
C GLU A 271 8.72 -49.88 -22.17
N ARG A 272 8.54 -49.13 -23.27
CA ARG A 272 8.85 -47.69 -23.31
C ARG A 272 7.97 -46.86 -22.36
N LEU A 273 6.69 -47.21 -22.22
CA LEU A 273 5.77 -46.59 -21.25
C LEU A 273 6.25 -46.83 -19.81
N VAL A 274 6.52 -48.08 -19.42
CA VAL A 274 6.99 -48.44 -18.09
C VAL A 274 8.35 -47.79 -17.75
N ILE A 275 9.24 -47.64 -18.74
CA ILE A 275 10.50 -46.88 -18.57
C ILE A 275 10.24 -45.38 -18.39
N SER A 276 9.22 -44.82 -19.05
CA SER A 276 8.83 -43.42 -18.88
C SER A 276 8.18 -43.15 -17.53
N GLU A 277 7.29 -44.04 -17.08
CA GLU A 277 6.61 -43.96 -15.78
C GLU A 277 7.62 -43.96 -14.63
N LYS A 278 8.57 -44.91 -14.64
CA LYS A 278 9.67 -44.97 -13.65
C LYS A 278 10.50 -43.69 -13.62
N ARG A 279 10.84 -43.12 -14.78
CA ARG A 279 11.56 -41.83 -14.84
C ARG A 279 10.75 -40.68 -14.25
N THR A 280 9.42 -40.65 -14.47
CA THR A 280 8.56 -39.62 -13.86
C THR A 280 8.42 -39.80 -12.35
N GLU A 281 8.46 -41.04 -11.85
CA GLU A 281 8.48 -41.36 -10.41
C GLU A 281 9.82 -40.96 -9.77
N GLU A 282 10.96 -41.37 -10.36
CA GLU A 282 12.33 -40.97 -9.97
C GLU A 282 12.49 -39.44 -9.90
N ILE A 283 11.98 -38.71 -10.88
CA ILE A 283 12.00 -37.23 -10.91
C ILE A 283 11.09 -36.65 -9.82
N SER A 284 9.92 -37.24 -9.60
CA SER A 284 8.97 -36.78 -8.57
C SER A 284 9.54 -36.93 -7.16
N ASP A 285 10.24 -38.03 -6.87
CA ASP A 285 10.87 -38.24 -5.57
C ASP A 285 12.16 -37.42 -5.38
N GLN A 286 12.91 -37.11 -6.46
CA GLN A 286 13.97 -36.10 -6.41
C GLN A 286 13.42 -34.71 -6.06
N PHE A 287 12.29 -34.30 -6.67
CA PHE A 287 11.61 -33.06 -6.30
C PHE A 287 11.08 -33.10 -4.85
N ARG A 288 10.52 -34.23 -4.40
CA ARG A 288 10.08 -34.43 -3.01
C ARG A 288 11.23 -34.24 -2.03
N GLY A 289 12.38 -34.88 -2.28
CA GLY A 289 13.58 -34.75 -1.46
C GLY A 289 14.12 -33.32 -1.42
N SER A 290 14.20 -32.64 -2.57
CA SER A 290 14.60 -31.23 -2.63
C SER A 290 13.63 -30.31 -1.90
N MET A 291 12.33 -30.61 -1.94
CA MET A 291 11.29 -29.86 -1.22
C MET A 291 11.39 -30.08 0.29
N THR A 292 11.65 -31.30 0.76
CA THR A 292 11.84 -31.55 2.21
C THR A 292 13.05 -30.82 2.78
N VAL A 293 14.17 -30.73 2.04
CA VAL A 293 15.34 -29.94 2.48
C VAL A 293 15.01 -28.45 2.50
N LYS A 294 14.38 -27.92 1.44
CA LYS A 294 13.98 -26.50 1.40
C LYS A 294 12.97 -26.11 2.47
N ASN A 295 12.07 -27.03 2.85
CA ASN A 295 11.17 -26.78 3.97
C ASN A 295 11.96 -26.71 5.29
N GLN A 296 12.93 -27.61 5.52
CA GLN A 296 13.81 -27.53 6.69
C GLN A 296 14.65 -26.23 6.71
N ASP A 297 15.09 -25.74 5.55
CA ASP A 297 15.76 -24.44 5.44
C ASP A 297 14.80 -23.26 5.75
N ILE A 298 13.52 -23.37 5.36
CA ILE A 298 12.47 -22.39 5.70
C ILE A 298 12.17 -22.42 7.20
N ASP A 299 11.98 -23.61 7.80
CA ASP A 299 11.71 -23.78 9.23
C ASP A 299 12.82 -23.11 10.07
N GLN A 300 14.10 -23.30 9.70
CA GLN A 300 15.26 -22.64 10.33
C GLN A 300 15.26 -21.12 10.12
N LEU A 301 14.89 -20.63 8.93
CA LEU A 301 14.80 -19.20 8.67
C LEU A 301 13.66 -18.55 9.48
N GLU A 302 12.51 -19.22 9.63
CA GLU A 302 11.41 -18.76 10.47
C GLU A 302 11.80 -18.71 11.96
N GLU A 303 12.55 -19.70 12.47
CA GLU A 303 13.15 -19.68 13.81
C GLU A 303 14.06 -18.46 14.02
N THR A 304 15.04 -18.24 13.12
CA THR A 304 15.95 -17.08 13.23
C THR A 304 15.24 -15.72 13.06
N ILE A 305 14.12 -15.68 12.33
CA ILE A 305 13.30 -14.48 12.19
C ILE A 305 12.53 -14.18 13.49
N GLU A 306 12.07 -15.20 14.22
CA GLU A 306 11.39 -15.01 15.51
C GLU A 306 12.37 -14.60 16.62
N ASP A 307 13.56 -15.21 16.68
CA ASP A 307 14.65 -14.79 17.57
C ASP A 307 15.00 -13.30 17.36
N LEU A 308 15.17 -12.87 16.10
CA LEU A 308 15.48 -11.48 15.77
C LEU A 308 14.34 -10.50 16.09
N LYS A 309 13.07 -10.93 16.06
CA LYS A 309 11.94 -10.12 16.56
C LYS A 309 12.01 -9.97 18.07
N ALA A 310 12.29 -11.05 18.81
CA ALA A 310 12.40 -11.00 20.26
C ALA A 310 13.57 -10.12 20.72
N GLU A 311 14.72 -10.19 20.04
CA GLU A 311 15.82 -9.25 20.27
C GLU A 311 15.40 -7.79 19.98
N LEU A 312 14.66 -7.54 18.89
CA LEU A 312 14.19 -6.21 18.52
C LEU A 312 13.18 -5.64 19.54
N GLU A 313 12.24 -6.45 20.03
CA GLU A 313 11.27 -6.08 21.07
C GLU A 313 11.99 -5.69 22.38
N ILE A 314 12.97 -6.49 22.81
CA ILE A 314 13.84 -6.16 23.95
C ILE A 314 14.58 -4.83 23.73
N LYS A 315 15.01 -4.52 22.49
CA LYS A 315 15.64 -3.22 22.17
C LYS A 315 14.66 -2.06 22.09
N GLU A 316 13.41 -2.28 21.71
CA GLU A 316 12.36 -1.26 21.77
C GLU A 316 12.00 -0.90 23.22
N ASP A 317 11.96 -1.89 24.13
CA ASP A 317 11.80 -1.68 25.57
C ASP A 317 13.02 -0.96 26.21
N GLU A 318 14.25 -1.38 25.87
CA GLU A 318 15.48 -0.68 26.31
C GLU A 318 15.49 0.79 25.86
N LEU A 319 15.14 1.05 24.59
CA LEU A 319 15.06 2.41 24.05
C LEU A 319 13.95 3.23 24.70
N SER A 320 12.78 2.62 24.96
CA SER A 320 11.66 3.28 25.64
C SER A 320 12.05 3.71 27.05
N SER A 321 12.66 2.81 27.82
CA SER A 321 13.24 3.09 29.14
C SER A 321 14.30 4.20 29.09
N LEU A 322 15.19 4.18 28.09
CA LEU A 322 16.21 5.22 27.91
C LEU A 322 15.60 6.59 27.58
N VAL A 323 14.55 6.63 26.76
CA VAL A 323 13.80 7.85 26.42
C VAL A 323 13.04 8.41 27.63
N GLU A 324 12.46 7.58 28.48
CA GLU A 324 11.86 8.03 29.75
C GLU A 324 12.91 8.58 30.72
N ASN A 325 14.05 7.91 30.85
CA ASN A 325 15.17 8.40 31.65
C ASN A 325 15.72 9.74 31.11
N MET A 326 15.79 9.93 29.79
CA MET A 326 16.16 11.20 29.16
C MET A 326 15.14 12.31 29.45
N ARG A 327 13.83 12.02 29.36
CA ARG A 327 12.78 12.98 29.74
C ARG A 327 12.90 13.36 31.22
N ALA A 328 13.20 12.39 32.09
CA ALA A 328 13.37 12.62 33.52
C ALA A 328 14.64 13.44 33.85
N THR A 329 15.75 13.27 33.13
CA THR A 329 16.94 14.12 33.29
C THR A 329 16.72 15.52 32.73
N GLU A 330 16.00 15.68 31.61
CA GLU A 330 15.63 16.99 31.09
C GLU A 330 14.74 17.77 32.08
N VAL A 331 13.73 17.13 32.67
CA VAL A 331 12.89 17.74 33.72
C VAL A 331 13.73 18.15 34.93
N LYS A 332 14.65 17.30 35.39
CA LYS A 332 15.60 17.63 36.47
C LYS A 332 16.48 18.83 36.10
N GLN A 333 16.97 18.91 34.86
CA GLN A 333 17.78 20.03 34.37
C GLN A 333 16.98 21.33 34.29
N ARG A 334 15.75 21.30 33.76
CA ARG A 334 14.82 22.45 33.71
C ARG A 334 14.51 22.98 35.12
N LEU A 335 14.21 22.09 36.07
CA LEU A 335 13.99 22.44 37.48
C LEU A 335 15.25 23.00 38.16
N SER A 336 16.44 22.45 37.85
CA SER A 336 17.72 22.96 38.35
C SER A 336 18.00 24.38 37.83
N GLY A 337 17.82 24.62 36.53
CA GLY A 337 17.97 25.94 35.93
C GLY A 337 16.94 26.97 36.44
N GLN A 338 15.73 26.54 36.78
CA GLN A 338 14.75 27.40 37.45
C GLN A 338 15.17 27.74 38.89
N LYS A 339 15.64 26.76 39.66
CA LYS A 339 16.20 27.00 41.01
C LYS A 339 17.37 27.98 40.97
N LEU A 340 18.29 27.81 40.00
CA LEU A 340 19.44 28.70 39.83
C LEU A 340 19.02 30.16 39.62
N ARG A 341 18.10 30.43 38.68
CA ARG A 341 17.57 31.79 38.45
C ARG A 341 16.91 32.40 39.70
N ILE A 342 16.17 31.60 40.47
CA ILE A 342 15.56 32.07 41.72
C ILE A 342 16.64 32.40 42.77
N THR A 343 17.68 31.57 42.92
CA THR A 343 18.79 31.87 43.83
C THR A 343 19.62 33.07 43.40
N GLU A 344 19.82 33.26 42.10
CA GLU A 344 20.52 34.40 41.49
C GLU A 344 19.75 35.71 41.73
N GLN A 345 18.44 35.73 41.49
CA GLN A 345 17.58 36.87 41.82
C GLN A 345 17.62 37.21 43.32
N VAL A 346 17.44 36.22 44.20
CA VAL A 346 17.43 36.43 45.66
C VAL A 346 18.81 36.84 46.20
N LEU A 347 19.91 36.51 45.51
CA LEU A 347 21.24 37.03 45.83
C LEU A 347 21.38 38.49 45.37
N SER A 348 20.95 38.83 44.16
CA SER A 348 20.99 40.19 43.63
C SER A 348 20.13 41.16 44.45
N GLU A 349 18.92 40.76 44.85
CA GLU A 349 18.06 41.53 45.76
C GLU A 349 18.73 41.79 47.13
N LYS A 350 19.44 40.79 47.66
CA LYS A 350 20.21 40.96 48.91
C LYS A 350 21.40 41.87 48.72
N GLU A 351 22.13 41.74 47.62
CA GLU A 351 23.27 42.59 47.29
C GLU A 351 22.82 44.06 47.16
N GLU A 352 21.69 44.33 46.50
CA GLU A 352 21.09 45.67 46.42
C GLU A 352 20.69 46.21 47.82
N ILE A 353 20.11 45.38 48.69
CA ILE A 353 19.78 45.74 50.08
C ILE A 353 21.04 46.01 50.92
N HIS A 354 22.11 45.25 50.70
CA HIS A 354 23.39 45.46 51.36
C HIS A 354 24.08 46.74 50.86
N GLN A 355 24.08 46.99 49.55
CA GLN A 355 24.60 48.20 48.93
C GLN A 355 23.88 49.45 49.45
N LYS A 356 22.54 49.47 49.45
CA LYS A 356 21.72 50.55 50.05
C LYS A 356 21.94 50.75 51.54
N ARG A 357 22.45 49.74 52.27
CA ARG A 357 22.85 49.88 53.68
C ARG A 357 24.26 50.46 53.81
N VAL A 358 25.19 50.07 52.96
CA VAL A 358 26.54 50.65 52.89
C VAL A 358 26.46 52.14 52.54
N GLU A 359 25.63 52.50 51.54
CA GLU A 359 25.38 53.89 51.15
C GLU A 359 24.86 54.74 52.32
N LYS A 360 23.86 54.27 53.07
CA LYS A 360 23.38 54.98 54.27
C LYS A 360 24.42 55.12 55.37
N LEU A 361 25.24 54.09 55.60
CA LEU A 361 26.35 54.17 56.56
C LEU A 361 27.45 55.13 56.09
N GLN A 362 27.63 55.28 54.77
CA GLN A 362 28.51 56.28 54.16
C GLN A 362 27.95 57.69 54.32
N GLU A 363 26.66 57.91 54.08
CA GLU A 363 25.95 59.19 54.34
C GLU A 363 26.03 59.59 55.83
N GLU A 364 25.77 58.66 56.74
CA GLU A 364 25.90 58.87 58.19
C GLU A 364 27.35 59.20 58.58
N LYS A 365 28.33 58.52 57.98
CA LYS A 365 29.77 58.78 58.17
C LYS A 365 30.15 60.18 57.69
N GLU A 366 29.76 60.58 56.49
CA GLU A 366 30.06 61.91 55.94
C GLU A 366 29.40 63.03 56.75
N LEU A 367 28.18 62.82 57.25
CA LEU A 367 27.50 63.75 58.17
C LEU A 367 28.26 63.86 59.50
N LEU A 368 28.73 62.74 60.06
CA LEU A 368 29.56 62.73 61.27
C LEU A 368 30.93 63.39 61.05
N GLU A 369 31.58 63.16 59.91
CA GLU A 369 32.87 63.79 59.55
C GLU A 369 32.70 65.31 59.33
N GLY A 370 31.64 65.75 58.65
CA GLY A 370 31.28 67.16 58.54
C GLY A 370 30.96 67.81 59.90
N ARG A 371 30.30 67.08 60.80
CA ARG A 371 30.06 67.52 62.18
C ARG A 371 31.37 67.62 62.98
N ILE A 372 32.27 66.66 62.86
CA ILE A 372 33.62 66.71 63.45
C ILE A 372 34.40 67.91 62.90
N ALA A 373 34.37 68.17 61.59
CA ALA A 373 35.01 69.33 60.98
C ALA A 373 34.43 70.65 61.51
N SER A 374 33.10 70.75 61.67
CA SER A 374 32.47 71.95 62.26
C SER A 374 32.89 72.19 63.71
N LEU A 375 32.99 71.13 64.53
CA LEU A 375 33.46 71.19 65.91
C LEU A 375 34.95 71.52 65.97
N ALA A 376 35.78 70.98 65.08
CA ALA A 376 37.19 71.31 64.96
C ALA A 376 37.40 72.78 64.57
N GLY A 377 36.57 73.32 63.69
CA GLY A 377 36.54 74.75 63.36
C GLY A 377 36.21 75.62 64.57
N ILE A 378 35.15 75.29 65.31
CA ILE A 378 34.76 75.99 66.55
C ILE A 378 35.89 75.91 67.60
N VAL A 379 36.52 74.75 67.77
CA VAL A 379 37.66 74.57 68.69
C VAL A 379 38.89 75.37 68.23
N SER A 380 39.12 75.50 66.91
CA SER A 380 40.18 76.35 66.37
C SER A 380 39.94 77.83 66.69
N ILE A 381 38.72 78.33 66.44
CA ILE A 381 38.31 79.70 66.75
C ILE A 381 38.43 79.97 68.27
N TYR A 382 37.98 79.03 69.10
CA TYR A 382 38.12 79.14 70.55
C TYR A 382 39.59 79.17 71.00
N LYS A 383 40.45 78.33 70.39
CA LYS A 383 41.88 78.28 70.71
C LYS A 383 42.63 79.52 70.22
N GLU A 384 42.23 80.09 69.09
CA GLU A 384 42.75 81.35 68.56
C GLU A 384 42.34 82.53 69.45
N ALA A 385 41.07 82.59 69.89
CA ALA A 385 40.61 83.54 70.90
C ALA A 385 41.34 83.38 72.26
N GLN A 386 41.61 82.14 72.69
CA GLN A 386 42.41 81.87 73.88
C GLN A 386 43.86 82.36 73.72
N LEU A 387 44.46 82.21 72.53
CA LEU A 387 45.80 82.73 72.23
C LEU A 387 45.83 84.26 72.18
N SER A 388 44.79 84.91 71.63
CA SER A 388 44.63 86.38 71.71
C SER A 388 44.59 86.86 73.15
N LEU A 389 43.73 86.24 73.98
CA LEU A 389 43.59 86.60 75.39
C LEU A 389 44.88 86.37 76.18
N VAL A 390 45.65 85.31 75.89
CA VAL A 390 46.98 85.08 76.47
C VAL A 390 47.98 86.15 76.00
N GLY A 391 47.87 86.62 74.76
CA GLY A 391 48.62 87.78 74.25
C GLY A 391 48.31 89.05 75.03
N GLU A 392 47.03 89.42 75.15
CA GLU A 392 46.55 90.59 75.90
C GLU A 392 46.95 90.55 77.40
N ILE A 393 46.94 89.36 78.01
CA ILE A 393 47.42 89.14 79.37
C ILE A 393 48.95 89.31 79.44
N SER A 394 49.71 88.79 78.47
CA SER A 394 51.16 88.94 78.40
C SER A 394 51.59 90.39 78.17
N GLU A 395 50.84 91.15 77.37
CA GLU A 395 51.07 92.57 77.12
C GLU A 395 50.87 93.38 78.41
N LYS A 396 49.73 93.21 79.10
CA LYS A 396 49.49 93.81 80.42
C LYS A 396 50.47 93.36 81.50
N MET A 397 50.96 92.12 81.44
CA MET A 397 52.00 91.63 82.35
C MET A 397 53.33 92.36 82.10
N ASN A 398 53.69 92.63 80.85
CA ASN A 398 54.87 93.43 80.52
C ASN A 398 54.69 94.92 80.90
N GLU A 399 53.50 95.50 80.70
CA GLU A 399 53.20 96.86 81.19
C GLU A 399 53.36 96.97 82.72
N THR A 400 52.82 96.01 83.47
CA THR A 400 52.94 96.00 84.94
C THR A 400 54.36 95.66 85.41
N LEU A 401 55.10 94.80 84.71
CA LEU A 401 56.51 94.52 85.01
C LEU A 401 57.39 95.76 84.79
N ASN A 402 57.24 96.47 83.67
CA ASN A 402 57.92 97.74 83.43
C ASN A 402 57.56 98.79 84.50
N GLY A 403 56.31 98.79 84.99
CA GLY A 403 55.88 99.61 86.12
C GLY A 403 56.57 99.23 87.44
N ILE A 404 56.79 97.94 87.68
CA ILE A 404 57.52 97.41 88.85
C ILE A 404 59.00 97.77 88.77
N ASP A 405 59.66 97.65 87.62
CA ASP A 405 61.07 98.03 87.45
C ASP A 405 61.26 99.54 87.66
N THR A 406 60.35 100.37 87.12
CA THR A 406 60.32 101.82 87.35
C THR A 406 60.13 102.18 88.84
N PHE A 407 59.38 101.36 89.58
CA PHE A 407 59.18 101.49 91.02
C PHE A 407 60.40 100.99 91.82
N SER A 408 61.08 99.94 91.36
CA SER A 408 62.30 99.42 91.98
C SER A 408 63.46 100.41 91.89
N MET A 409 63.64 101.08 90.74
CA MET A 409 64.67 102.13 90.59
C MET A 409 64.47 103.26 91.61
N LYS A 410 63.22 103.69 91.85
CA LYS A 410 62.92 104.70 92.89
C LYS A 410 63.22 104.19 94.30
N PHE A 411 62.92 102.92 94.58
CA PHE A 411 63.23 102.33 95.88
C PHE A 411 64.74 102.28 96.15
N GLU A 412 65.59 102.06 95.13
CA GLU A 412 67.04 102.11 95.26
C GLU A 412 67.55 103.55 95.55
N GLU A 413 67.00 104.57 94.88
CA GLU A 413 67.31 105.99 95.17
C GLU A 413 66.90 106.38 96.61
N ASP A 414 65.65 106.09 97.01
CA ASP A 414 65.14 106.40 98.35
C ASP A 414 65.92 105.67 99.46
N TYR A 415 66.36 104.42 99.22
CA TYR A 415 67.17 103.65 100.17
C TYR A 415 68.56 104.27 100.37
N GLY A 416 69.24 104.68 99.29
CA GLY A 416 70.55 105.33 99.36
C GLY A 416 70.50 106.69 100.08
N HIS A 417 69.40 107.44 99.92
CA HIS A 417 69.14 108.66 100.68
C HIS A 417 68.93 108.40 102.18
N LEU A 418 68.32 107.26 102.55
CA LEU A 418 68.11 106.88 103.94
C LEU A 418 69.41 106.41 104.62
N GLU A 419 70.20 105.56 103.95
CA GLU A 419 71.48 105.04 104.45
C GLU A 419 72.46 106.18 104.77
N SER A 420 72.56 107.16 103.86
CA SER A 420 73.37 108.37 104.06
C SER A 420 72.99 109.11 105.36
N ARG A 421 71.68 109.30 105.60
CA ARG A 421 71.17 109.99 106.80
C ARG A 421 71.48 109.25 108.09
N VAL A 422 71.40 107.91 108.07
CA VAL A 422 71.71 107.06 109.23
C VAL A 422 73.19 107.15 109.59
N TYR A 423 74.08 107.28 108.61
CA TYR A 423 75.52 107.43 108.85
C TYR A 423 75.88 108.77 109.51
N GLU A 424 75.21 109.87 109.14
CA GLU A 424 75.36 111.18 109.79
C GLU A 424 74.90 111.14 111.26
N ILE A 425 73.67 110.69 111.50
CA ILE A 425 73.07 110.59 112.85
C ILE A 425 73.91 109.67 113.77
N GLY A 426 74.47 108.59 113.23
CA GLY A 426 75.35 107.68 113.97
C GLY A 426 76.64 108.32 114.48
N ASN A 427 77.21 109.29 113.75
CA ASN A 427 78.38 110.03 114.20
C ASN A 427 78.03 111.11 115.24
N GLU A 428 76.90 111.81 115.09
CA GLU A 428 76.43 112.80 116.08
C GLU A 428 76.16 112.18 117.45
N LEU A 429 75.46 111.04 117.49
CA LEU A 429 75.20 110.28 118.73
C LEU A 429 76.49 109.87 119.45
N LYS A 430 77.56 109.55 118.70
CA LYS A 430 78.86 109.18 119.24
C LYS A 430 79.57 110.34 119.96
N VAL A 431 79.30 111.58 119.56
CA VAL A 431 79.78 112.79 120.26
C VAL A 431 78.99 113.00 121.56
N VAL A 432 77.66 112.87 121.51
CA VAL A 432 76.78 113.06 122.69
C VAL A 432 77.10 112.04 123.79
N VAL A 433 77.33 110.77 123.46
CA VAL A 433 77.68 109.72 124.43
C VAL A 433 78.98 110.04 125.19
N ASN A 434 80.00 110.59 124.50
CA ASN A 434 81.27 110.98 125.12
C ASN A 434 81.15 112.21 126.03
N TRP A 435 80.10 113.04 125.89
CA TRP A 435 79.85 114.18 126.77
C TRP A 435 79.17 113.75 128.09
N ILE A 436 78.25 112.77 128.01
CA ILE A 436 77.49 112.25 129.17
C ILE A 436 78.37 111.45 130.13
N THR A 437 79.42 110.79 129.65
CA THR A 437 80.39 110.05 130.50
C THR A 437 81.28 110.96 131.34
N GLY A 438 81.48 112.23 130.96
CA GLY A 438 82.16 113.24 131.78
C GLY A 438 81.31 113.73 132.95
N ASN A 439 80.13 114.28 132.67
CA ASN A 439 79.27 114.97 133.65
C ASN A 439 78.77 114.09 134.83
N ASN A 440 78.80 112.76 134.72
CA ASN A 440 78.38 111.90 135.84
C ASN A 440 79.44 111.78 136.94
N ALA A 441 80.72 112.06 136.69
CA ALA A 441 81.76 111.98 137.72
C ALA A 441 81.65 113.08 138.78
N GLU A 442 81.32 114.31 138.37
CA GLU A 442 81.18 115.46 139.29
C GLU A 442 79.90 115.38 140.16
N LYS A 443 78.91 114.61 139.71
CA LYS A 443 77.58 114.50 140.33
C LYS A 443 77.58 113.71 141.64
N ASP A 444 78.46 112.74 141.79
CA ASP A 444 78.53 111.90 143.00
C ASP A 444 79.33 112.55 144.16
N GLU A 445 80.11 113.61 143.89
CA GLU A 445 80.78 114.39 144.94
C GLU A 445 79.80 115.29 145.70
N MET A 446 78.98 116.08 144.97
CA MET A 446 77.96 116.99 145.55
C MET A 446 76.95 116.26 146.47
N LYS A 447 76.76 114.96 146.25
CA LYS A 447 75.78 114.14 146.95
C LYS A 447 76.13 113.91 148.42
N LYS A 448 77.39 114.09 148.83
CA LYS A 448 77.83 113.97 150.23
C LYS A 448 77.55 115.23 151.05
N GLU A 449 77.63 116.42 150.46
CA GLU A 449 77.51 117.69 151.22
C GLU A 449 76.08 117.96 151.70
N ILE A 450 75.07 117.60 150.89
CA ILE A 450 73.64 117.80 151.19
C ILE A 450 73.23 117.10 152.51
N GLY A 451 73.90 116.00 152.87
CA GLY A 451 73.67 115.28 154.13
C GLY A 451 74.00 116.06 155.41
N SER A 452 74.60 117.25 155.33
CA SER A 452 75.06 118.04 156.49
C SER A 452 74.22 119.28 156.83
N LEU A 453 73.21 119.60 156.00
CA LEU A 453 72.44 120.84 156.10
C LEU A 453 71.00 120.67 156.60
N VAL A 454 70.38 119.50 156.38
CA VAL A 454 68.96 119.25 156.74
C VAL A 454 68.75 119.30 158.27
N GLU A 455 69.72 118.80 159.04
CA GLU A 455 69.70 118.77 160.52
C GLU A 455 69.45 120.14 161.19
N ARG A 456 69.74 121.25 160.48
CA ARG A 456 69.76 122.61 161.05
C ARG A 456 68.45 123.39 160.89
N VAL A 457 67.49 122.90 160.12
CA VAL A 457 66.27 123.65 159.75
C VAL A 457 65.12 123.48 160.78
N LEU A 458 65.25 122.53 161.71
CA LEU A 458 64.24 122.17 162.71
C LEU A 458 63.80 123.30 163.67
N VAL A 459 64.57 124.38 163.79
CA VAL A 459 64.51 125.29 164.96
C VAL A 459 63.89 126.68 164.67
N LEU A 460 63.59 127.02 163.42
CA LEU A 460 63.12 128.39 163.06
C LEU A 460 61.63 128.54 162.78
N LYS A 461 60.88 127.45 162.50
CA LYS A 461 59.48 127.58 162.04
C LYS A 461 58.49 127.91 163.17
N GLU A 462 58.80 127.57 164.42
CA GLU A 462 57.94 127.86 165.58
C GLU A 462 57.76 129.37 165.83
N LYS A 463 58.71 130.22 165.41
CA LYS A 463 58.66 131.68 165.61
C LYS A 463 57.80 132.45 164.60
N VAL A 464 57.31 131.80 163.54
CA VAL A 464 56.47 132.48 162.52
C VAL A 464 55.04 132.67 163.02
N ASN A 465 54.54 131.77 163.89
CA ASN A 465 53.18 131.77 164.41
C ASN A 465 52.79 133.02 165.23
N GLU A 466 53.75 133.81 165.73
CA GLU A 466 53.44 135.03 166.50
C GLU A 466 53.14 136.26 165.64
N MET A 467 53.58 136.30 164.37
CA MET A 467 53.52 137.54 163.56
C MET A 467 52.22 137.67 162.74
N GLU A 468 51.66 136.58 162.22
CA GLU A 468 50.46 136.64 161.35
C GLU A 468 49.18 137.09 162.09
N MET A 469 49.10 136.83 163.40
CA MET A 469 48.03 137.29 164.30
C MET A 469 47.82 138.82 164.32
N ILE A 470 48.80 139.61 163.87
CA ILE A 470 48.76 141.08 163.87
C ILE A 470 48.39 141.65 162.49
N MET A 471 48.68 140.93 161.40
CA MET A 471 48.59 141.48 160.04
C MET A 471 47.15 141.51 159.48
N GLN A 472 46.36 140.45 159.68
CA GLN A 472 45.04 140.37 159.02
C GLN A 472 43.97 141.29 159.62
N LYS A 473 44.16 141.80 160.86
CA LYS A 473 43.32 142.87 161.41
C LYS A 473 43.38 144.15 160.57
N ASN A 474 44.51 144.41 159.91
CA ASN A 474 44.68 145.56 159.02
C ASN A 474 44.18 145.27 157.59
N GLU A 475 43.83 144.02 157.27
CA GLU A 475 43.31 143.62 155.97
C GLU A 475 41.79 143.87 155.85
N GLU A 476 41.07 143.86 156.98
CA GLU A 476 39.70 144.40 157.07
C GLU A 476 39.66 145.92 156.83
N GLU A 477 40.64 146.68 157.34
CA GLU A 477 40.74 148.13 157.07
C GLU A 477 40.98 148.43 155.58
N ARG A 478 41.75 147.59 154.86
CA ARG A 478 41.96 147.76 153.40
C ARG A 478 40.74 147.41 152.55
N LYS A 479 39.86 146.50 153.00
CA LYS A 479 38.61 146.20 152.28
C LYS A 479 37.67 147.41 152.26
N ASN A 480 37.47 148.05 153.42
CA ASN A 480 36.61 149.23 153.58
C ASN A 480 37.00 150.40 152.66
N LEU A 481 38.24 150.46 152.16
CA LEU A 481 38.69 151.52 151.25
C LEU A 481 38.70 151.10 149.76
N SER A 482 38.83 149.81 149.44
CA SER A 482 38.72 149.31 148.05
C SER A 482 37.29 149.45 147.51
N GLU A 483 36.30 149.24 148.39
CA GLU A 483 34.87 149.39 148.10
C GLU A 483 34.53 150.82 147.65
N THR A 484 35.18 151.84 148.24
CA THR A 484 35.02 153.26 147.88
C THR A 484 35.60 153.64 146.52
N VAL A 485 36.56 152.89 145.98
CA VAL A 485 37.17 153.19 144.67
C VAL A 485 36.38 152.52 143.55
N ARG A 486 36.10 151.22 143.66
CA ARG A 486 35.54 150.46 142.54
C ARG A 486 34.09 150.86 142.20
N GLN A 487 33.27 151.24 143.19
CA GLN A 487 31.91 151.74 142.90
C GLN A 487 31.88 153.19 142.36
N HIS A 488 32.94 153.98 142.55
CA HIS A 488 33.01 155.35 142.01
C HIS A 488 33.72 155.43 140.65
N GLU A 489 34.70 154.58 140.35
CA GLU A 489 35.17 154.39 138.97
C GLU A 489 34.20 153.57 138.12
N GLU A 490 33.28 152.80 138.71
CA GLU A 490 32.07 152.31 138.05
C GLU A 490 31.01 153.42 137.87
N LYS A 491 31.43 154.42 137.10
CA LYS A 491 30.63 154.98 136.00
C LYS A 491 29.33 155.67 136.49
N ALA A 492 29.39 156.92 136.93
CA ALA A 492 30.20 158.03 136.39
C ALA A 492 30.22 158.17 134.83
N LYS A 493 29.75 157.15 134.08
CA LYS A 493 29.26 157.24 132.70
C LYS A 493 27.73 157.19 132.68
N GLU A 494 27.13 156.35 133.51
CA GLU A 494 25.67 156.17 133.55
C GLU A 494 25.00 157.43 134.10
N LEU A 495 25.45 157.93 135.26
CA LEU A 495 25.04 159.25 135.74
C LEU A 495 25.49 160.40 134.84
N LYS A 496 26.58 160.27 134.07
CA LYS A 496 26.97 161.35 133.14
C LYS A 496 25.99 161.48 131.97
N MET A 497 25.58 160.36 131.35
CA MET A 497 24.54 160.42 130.30
C MET A 497 23.19 160.91 130.84
N VAL A 498 22.81 160.54 132.07
CA VAL A 498 21.51 160.96 132.66
C VAL A 498 21.51 162.43 133.07
N ILE A 499 22.64 162.97 133.56
CA ILE A 499 22.83 164.41 133.80
C ILE A 499 22.76 165.18 132.48
N GLU A 500 23.47 164.71 131.44
CA GLU A 500 23.39 165.29 130.09
C GLU A 500 22.00 165.15 129.44
N GLU A 501 21.17 164.15 129.82
CA GLU A 501 19.77 164.06 129.37
C GLU A 501 18.88 165.11 130.04
N ARG A 502 18.80 165.14 131.39
CA ARG A 502 17.68 165.77 132.09
C ARG A 502 17.97 166.78 133.21
N ASP A 503 19.15 167.38 133.21
CA ASP A 503 19.20 168.83 133.48
C ASP A 503 18.40 169.62 132.43
N GLY A 504 18.21 169.05 131.22
CA GLY A 504 17.17 169.46 130.27
C GLY A 504 15.72 169.27 130.75
N ARG A 505 15.44 168.66 131.92
CA ARG A 505 14.10 168.58 132.56
C ARG A 505 13.95 169.61 133.67
N LEU A 506 15.06 169.97 134.31
CA LEU A 506 15.20 171.10 135.22
C LEU A 506 14.70 172.39 134.52
N GLY A 507 15.23 172.71 133.33
CA GLY A 507 14.78 173.83 132.50
C GLY A 507 13.37 173.74 131.88
N GLU A 508 12.62 172.64 132.08
CA GLU A 508 11.22 172.52 131.65
C GLU A 508 10.23 172.80 132.78
N LEU A 509 10.44 172.26 133.99
CA LEU A 509 9.51 172.39 135.10
C LEU A 509 9.92 173.45 136.13
N GLU A 510 11.14 173.96 136.09
CA GLU A 510 11.45 175.28 136.66
C GLU A 510 10.65 176.39 135.96
N ARG A 511 10.14 176.15 134.75
CA ARG A 511 9.14 177.02 134.10
C ARG A 511 7.75 176.98 134.75
N LYS A 512 7.41 175.93 135.51
CA LYS A 512 6.21 175.84 136.36
C LYS A 512 6.41 176.44 137.76
N MET A 513 7.62 176.85 138.12
CA MET A 513 7.85 177.74 139.27
C MET A 513 6.96 178.98 139.17
N ASN A 514 6.85 179.54 137.97
CA ASN A 514 6.04 180.73 137.65
C ASN A 514 4.51 180.50 137.65
N GLU A 515 4.03 179.27 137.84
CA GLU A 515 2.58 178.98 137.95
C GLU A 515 2.08 178.98 139.41
N LYS A 516 3.02 179.03 140.37
CA LYS A 516 2.71 179.20 141.80
C LYS A 516 2.20 180.60 142.14
N ASP A 517 2.43 181.57 141.25
CA ASP A 517 2.22 183.01 141.52
C ASP A 517 0.86 183.56 141.07
N SER A 518 0.06 182.81 140.29
CA SER A 518 -1.30 183.23 139.90
C SER A 518 -2.40 182.61 140.77
N GLY A 519 -2.22 181.36 141.22
CA GLY A 519 -3.19 180.64 142.06
C GLY A 519 -3.44 181.27 143.44
N MET A 520 -2.51 182.08 143.96
CA MET A 520 -2.68 182.78 145.24
C MET A 520 -3.85 183.77 145.25
N LEU A 521 -4.39 184.17 144.10
CA LEU A 521 -5.54 185.08 144.02
C LEU A 521 -6.86 184.48 144.54
N SER A 522 -7.04 183.15 144.52
CA SER A 522 -8.29 182.52 145.02
C SER A 522 -8.28 182.26 146.54
N LEU A 523 -7.11 182.14 147.17
CA LEU A 523 -6.93 181.73 148.58
C LEU A 523 -7.44 182.78 149.60
N SER A 524 -8.02 183.89 149.12
CA SER A 524 -8.31 185.11 149.87
C SER A 524 -9.79 185.53 149.92
N GLU A 525 -10.70 184.85 149.19
CA GLU A 525 -12.10 185.27 149.05
C GLU A 525 -13.07 184.41 149.88
N GLU A 526 -12.96 183.07 149.90
CA GLU A 526 -13.92 182.23 150.66
C GLU A 526 -13.79 182.35 152.18
N LYS A 527 -12.56 182.56 152.68
CA LYS A 527 -12.31 182.96 154.09
C LYS A 527 -12.98 184.30 154.43
N ARG A 528 -13.32 185.12 153.43
CA ARG A 528 -13.97 186.43 153.55
C ARG A 528 -15.50 186.34 153.61
N GLU A 529 -16.09 185.14 153.47
CA GLU A 529 -17.54 184.89 153.57
C GLU A 529 -17.88 183.92 154.71
N ALA A 530 -17.12 182.82 154.89
CA ALA A 530 -17.35 181.87 155.98
C ALA A 530 -17.19 182.51 157.38
N ILE A 531 -16.36 183.55 157.51
CA ILE A 531 -16.24 184.34 158.74
C ILE A 531 -17.49 185.21 158.98
N ARG A 532 -18.23 185.63 157.95
CA ARG A 532 -19.49 186.38 158.12
C ARG A 532 -20.62 185.49 158.67
N GLN A 533 -20.62 184.21 158.31
CA GLN A 533 -21.51 183.19 158.90
C GLN A 533 -21.20 182.95 160.38
N LEU A 534 -19.92 183.05 160.78
CA LEU A 534 -19.48 182.91 162.17
C LEU A 534 -20.04 184.00 163.10
N CYS A 535 -20.15 185.25 162.61
CA CYS A 535 -20.65 186.37 163.42
C CYS A 535 -22.16 186.31 163.66
N ILE A 536 -22.97 186.23 162.59
CA ILE A 536 -24.42 186.53 162.65
C ILE A 536 -25.19 185.65 163.66
N TRP A 537 -24.82 184.38 163.85
CA TRP A 537 -25.50 183.52 164.83
C TRP A 537 -24.91 183.57 166.25
N ILE A 538 -23.74 184.20 166.44
CA ILE A 538 -23.24 184.59 167.76
C ILE A 538 -23.87 185.93 168.17
N ASP A 539 -24.07 186.86 167.24
CA ASP A 539 -24.73 188.15 167.51
C ASP A 539 -26.15 187.94 168.07
N PHE A 540 -26.90 186.96 167.55
CA PHE A 540 -28.22 186.58 168.08
C PHE A 540 -28.17 185.96 169.51
N HIS A 541 -27.03 185.42 169.94
CA HIS A 541 -26.82 185.02 171.33
C HIS A 541 -26.44 186.19 172.25
N HIS A 542 -25.93 187.31 171.70
CA HIS A 542 -25.36 188.41 172.50
C HIS A 542 -26.34 189.57 172.74
N ASP A 543 -26.97 190.09 171.68
CA ASP A 543 -27.83 191.29 171.78
C ASP A 543 -29.09 191.06 172.63
N ARG A 544 -29.54 189.80 172.75
CA ARG A 544 -30.68 189.43 173.63
C ARG A 544 -30.26 189.03 175.05
N TYR A 545 -29.01 189.29 175.44
CA TYR A 545 -28.55 189.22 176.83
C TYR A 545 -28.04 190.58 177.36
N GLU A 546 -27.35 191.41 176.55
CA GLU A 546 -26.63 192.63 177.00
C GLU A 546 -27.02 193.99 176.35
N ASP A 547 -26.70 194.15 175.04
CA ASP A 547 -26.57 195.36 174.15
C ASP A 547 -25.78 196.69 174.56
N LEU A 548 -24.46 196.94 174.01
CA LEU A 548 -23.55 198.22 173.64
C LEU A 548 -21.86 198.21 173.41
N LYS A 549 -21.02 198.88 172.43
CA LYS A 549 -19.41 198.94 172.17
C LYS A 549 -18.53 200.09 171.27
N ASP A 550 -17.12 200.10 170.89
CA ASP A 550 -16.07 201.27 170.43
C ASP A 550 -14.82 201.27 169.24
N MET A 551 -13.58 202.02 169.20
CA MET A 551 -12.59 202.63 168.04
C MET A 551 -10.90 202.48 167.93
N MET A 552 -9.75 203.09 167.27
CA MET A 552 -9.03 204.30 166.45
C MET A 552 -7.54 204.17 165.60
N LEU A 553 -6.66 205.22 165.07
CA LEU A 553 -5.36 205.18 164.06
C LEU A 553 -4.21 206.39 163.59
N LYS A 554 -3.04 206.26 162.72
CA LYS A 554 -1.96 207.14 161.78
C LYS A 554 -0.27 207.46 161.84
N LYS A 555 0.63 207.99 160.80
CA LYS A 555 2.27 208.21 160.62
C LYS A 555 3.13 208.93 159.31
N ARG A 556 4.56 209.24 159.12
CA ARG A 556 5.50 209.82 157.88
C ARG A 556 7.19 210.21 157.84
N GLY A 557 8.11 210.43 156.72
CA GLY A 557 9.64 211.04 156.57
C GLY A 557 10.75 211.12 155.23
N GLY A 558 12.05 211.79 155.09
CA GLY A 558 13.30 211.75 154.00
C GLY A 558 14.55 212.87 153.59
N THR A 559 15.85 212.71 152.89
CA THR A 559 17.08 213.70 152.36
C THR A 559 18.60 213.20 151.69
N ARG A 560 19.86 213.71 151.09
CA ARG A 560 20.78 214.78 150.19
C ARG A 560 22.51 214.66 150.05
N GLN A 561 23.72 215.16 149.34
CA GLN A 561 24.59 215.83 148.08
C GLN A 561 26.34 215.87 148.10
N ILE A 562 27.55 216.34 147.37
CA ILE A 562 28.37 217.09 146.13
C ILE A 562 30.12 217.17 145.95
N ALA A 563 31.03 217.59 144.86
CA ALA A 563 32.68 217.80 144.66
C ALA A 563 33.63 218.38 143.32
N ALA A 564 35.09 218.66 143.20
CA ALA A 564 36.20 218.93 142.03
C ALA A 564 37.77 218.58 142.17
#